data_AF-A0AAF0KUS4-F1
#
_entry.id   AF-A0AAF0KUS4-F1
#
_cell.length_a   1.000
_cell.length_b   1.000
_cell.length_c   1.000
_cell.angle_alpha   90.00
_cell.angle_beta   90.00
_cell.angle_gamma   90.00
#
_symmetry.space_group_name_H-M   'P 1'
#
loop_
_entity.id
_entity.type
_entity.pdbx_description
1 polymer ?
#
loop_
_entity_poly.entity_id
_entity_poly.type
_entity_poly.pdbx_seq_one_letter_code
_entity_poly.pdbx_strand_id
1 'polypeptide(L)'
;MSAGYRKILFGSACLALLPATAKAQSTFSCPTLGPPVVAIQANTYYDQDDATRSKIDDAKFQENQKLSRPVTGFLDAIADLSDQYVLQKSPQVKKCADGLFYNWAKSGALLDVKMGAQPRFIQEWAASTLGIARMKLGKLESPQQDAIVRKWLREIAESVDSFQKGDGGAKRNNHYYWAMLGIGAIGLAADDPDLWARSQRMYQVALRDIQASGMLPAELRRGNRAALYHAFAAQPLALHEIMIEHCAASGDTEDPRLEKLLTVVRGEISGKRQVDQITGIKQIHVGTQHWLNLWDAIEQGNPSSAGEMKSRNLAGRMDTLASVMENSCRPIR
;
A
#
# COMPACT_ATOMS: atom_id res chain seq x y z
N MET A 1 15.77 -87.03 -29.18
CA MET A 1 16.52 -86.61 -27.97
C MET A 1 17.76 -85.86 -28.40
N SER A 2 17.74 -84.53 -28.33
CA SER A 2 18.96 -83.70 -28.36
C SER A 2 18.60 -82.35 -27.73
N ALA A 3 19.28 -82.04 -26.62
CA ALA A 3 19.00 -80.90 -25.77
C ALA A 3 19.63 -79.63 -26.36
N GLY A 4 18.80 -78.63 -26.67
CA GLY A 4 19.23 -77.29 -27.05
C GLY A 4 19.42 -76.41 -25.82
N TYR A 5 20.67 -76.11 -25.47
CA TYR A 5 21.04 -75.15 -24.44
C TYR A 5 20.61 -73.72 -24.85
N ARG A 6 19.67 -73.11 -24.11
CA ARG A 6 19.40 -71.67 -24.18
C ARG A 6 20.41 -70.93 -23.28
N LYS A 7 21.30 -70.13 -23.89
CA LYS A 7 22.16 -69.18 -23.18
C LYS A 7 21.30 -68.09 -22.54
N ILE A 8 21.33 -67.98 -21.22
CA ILE A 8 20.77 -66.86 -20.46
C ILE A 8 21.78 -65.71 -20.57
N LEU A 9 21.41 -64.65 -21.28
CA LEU A 9 22.15 -63.39 -21.29
C LEU A 9 21.77 -62.61 -20.02
N PHE A 10 22.71 -62.48 -19.08
CA PHE A 10 22.61 -61.52 -17.99
C PHE A 10 22.79 -60.11 -18.56
N GLY A 11 21.68 -59.41 -18.80
CA GLY A 11 21.69 -57.98 -19.08
C GLY A 11 22.10 -57.22 -17.82
N SER A 12 23.31 -56.67 -17.79
CA SER A 12 23.71 -55.71 -16.77
C SER A 12 22.90 -54.42 -16.96
N ALA A 13 21.87 -54.24 -16.14
CA ALA A 13 21.17 -52.98 -16.02
C ALA A 13 22.11 -51.97 -15.32
N CYS A 14 22.80 -51.15 -16.12
CA CYS A 14 23.51 -49.99 -15.62
C CYS A 14 22.46 -48.95 -15.20
N LEU A 15 22.17 -48.87 -13.89
CA LEU A 15 21.43 -47.74 -13.31
C LEU A 15 22.28 -46.48 -13.51
N ALA A 16 21.97 -45.70 -14.53
CA ALA A 16 22.51 -44.35 -14.66
C ALA A 16 21.89 -43.48 -13.55
N LEU A 17 22.64 -43.29 -12.46
CA LEU A 17 22.36 -42.27 -11.46
C LEU A 17 22.53 -40.90 -12.12
N LEU A 18 21.43 -40.29 -12.55
CA LEU A 18 21.41 -38.88 -12.92
C LEU A 18 21.78 -38.06 -11.68
N PRO A 19 22.79 -37.18 -11.74
CA PRO A 19 23.11 -36.32 -10.61
C PRO A 19 21.92 -35.39 -10.35
N ALA A 20 21.39 -35.43 -9.13
CA ALA A 20 20.43 -34.46 -8.67
C ALA A 20 21.06 -33.07 -8.80
N THR A 21 20.55 -32.26 -9.72
CA THR A 21 20.92 -30.86 -9.83
C THR A 21 20.39 -30.15 -8.59
N ALA A 22 21.26 -29.96 -7.59
CA ALA A 22 20.99 -29.07 -6.48
C ALA A 22 20.70 -27.68 -7.08
N LYS A 23 19.43 -27.25 -7.07
CA LYS A 23 19.07 -25.86 -7.33
C LYS A 23 19.87 -25.02 -6.35
N ALA A 24 20.79 -24.22 -6.86
CA ALA A 24 21.49 -23.22 -6.05
C ALA A 24 20.43 -22.40 -5.32
N GLN A 25 20.39 -22.50 -3.99
CA GLN A 25 19.62 -21.57 -3.16
C GLN A 25 20.15 -20.18 -3.48
N SER A 26 19.32 -19.31 -4.04
CA SER A 26 19.72 -17.92 -4.22
C SER A 26 20.06 -17.35 -2.84
N THR A 27 21.29 -16.88 -2.69
CA THR A 27 21.70 -16.19 -1.48
C THR A 27 20.98 -14.85 -1.47
N PHE A 28 20.04 -14.67 -0.54
CA PHE A 28 19.36 -13.39 -0.35
C PHE A 28 20.40 -12.29 -0.06
N SER A 29 20.29 -11.17 -0.77
CA SER A 29 21.11 -9.98 -0.56
C SER A 29 20.22 -8.80 -0.16
N CYS A 30 20.53 -8.17 0.96
CA CYS A 30 19.81 -7.00 1.43
C CYS A 30 20.14 -5.80 0.52
N PRO A 31 19.14 -5.05 0.00
CA PRO A 31 19.39 -3.94 -0.89
C PRO A 31 20.24 -2.87 -0.20
N THR A 32 21.21 -2.33 -0.94
CA THR A 32 21.97 -1.16 -0.51
C THR A 32 21.19 0.09 -0.86
N LEU A 33 20.80 0.86 0.15
CA LEU A 33 20.06 2.11 0.01
C LEU A 33 20.94 3.30 0.42
N GLY A 34 20.56 4.49 -0.03
CA GLY A 34 21.14 5.74 0.47
C GLY A 34 20.88 5.97 1.96
N PRO A 35 21.46 7.03 2.55
CA PRO A 35 21.24 7.37 3.96
C PRO A 35 19.75 7.68 4.22
N PRO A 36 19.25 7.47 5.46
CA PRO A 36 17.91 7.86 5.83
C PRO A 36 17.61 9.33 5.54
N VAL A 37 16.46 9.60 4.97
CA VAL A 37 16.04 10.96 4.59
C VAL A 37 15.30 11.59 5.76
N VAL A 38 15.95 12.50 6.48
CA VAL A 38 15.30 13.28 7.57
C VAL A 38 14.33 14.29 7.01
N ALA A 39 14.78 15.06 6.01
CA ALA A 39 13.99 16.12 5.39
C ALA A 39 13.42 15.71 4.04
N ILE A 40 12.09 15.70 3.90
CA ILE A 40 11.43 15.34 2.64
C ILE A 40 11.57 16.51 1.66
N GLN A 41 12.20 16.25 0.52
CA GLN A 41 12.33 17.22 -0.58
C GLN A 41 11.30 16.91 -1.67
N ALA A 42 10.54 17.93 -2.07
CA ALA A 42 9.54 17.83 -3.11
C ALA A 42 9.13 19.22 -3.61
N ASN A 43 8.63 19.29 -4.84
CA ASN A 43 8.06 20.50 -5.42
C ASN A 43 6.67 20.23 -6.01
N THR A 44 5.81 21.23 -6.00
CA THR A 44 4.53 21.14 -6.69
C THR A 44 4.76 21.06 -8.20
N TYR A 45 3.99 20.22 -8.88
CA TYR A 45 4.10 20.01 -10.33
C TYR A 45 2.79 20.25 -11.09
N TYR A 46 1.69 20.54 -10.38
CA TYR A 46 0.50 21.08 -11.02
C TYR A 46 0.69 22.56 -11.30
N ASP A 47 0.14 23.02 -12.42
CA ASP A 47 -0.01 24.44 -12.71
C ASP A 47 -0.78 25.11 -11.56
N GLN A 48 -0.19 26.16 -10.98
CA GLN A 48 -0.77 26.83 -9.82
C GLN A 48 -1.92 27.76 -10.20
N ASP A 49 -1.93 28.22 -11.45
CA ASP A 49 -2.95 29.12 -12.00
C ASP A 49 -4.16 28.34 -12.56
N ASP A 50 -4.03 27.02 -12.71
CA ASP A 50 -5.14 26.12 -13.02
C ASP A 50 -5.94 25.78 -11.75
N ALA A 51 -7.12 26.39 -11.61
CA ALA A 51 -8.02 26.13 -10.48
C ALA A 51 -8.44 24.65 -10.34
N THR A 52 -8.43 23.88 -11.44
CA THR A 52 -8.77 22.44 -11.41
C THR A 52 -7.62 21.56 -10.95
N ARG A 53 -6.38 22.10 -10.99
CA ARG A 53 -5.14 21.35 -10.73
C ARG A 53 -5.10 20.06 -11.55
N SER A 54 -5.42 20.17 -12.85
CA SER A 54 -5.45 19.07 -13.80
C SER A 54 -4.32 19.15 -14.83
N LYS A 55 -3.74 20.35 -15.04
CA LYS A 55 -2.55 20.58 -15.87
C LYS A 55 -1.27 20.33 -15.08
N ILE A 56 -0.37 19.53 -15.67
CA ILE A 56 0.94 19.21 -15.11
C ILE A 56 2.00 20.01 -15.89
N ASP A 57 2.95 20.58 -15.15
CA ASP A 57 4.21 21.08 -15.68
C ASP A 57 5.20 19.91 -15.68
N ASP A 58 5.53 19.42 -16.88
CA ASP A 58 6.35 18.21 -17.03
C ASP A 58 7.75 18.39 -16.44
N ALA A 59 8.36 19.57 -16.56
CA ALA A 59 9.68 19.84 -16.00
C ALA A 59 9.65 19.76 -14.47
N LYS A 60 8.65 20.40 -13.85
CA LYS A 60 8.43 20.31 -12.39
C LYS A 60 8.07 18.91 -11.94
N PHE A 61 7.34 18.14 -12.74
CA PHE A 61 7.03 16.75 -12.43
C PHE A 61 8.28 15.87 -12.43
N GLN A 62 9.14 16.01 -13.44
CA GLN A 62 10.42 15.29 -13.49
C GLN A 62 11.35 15.69 -12.34
N GLU A 63 11.39 16.98 -12.00
CA GLU A 63 12.16 17.43 -10.85
C GLU A 63 11.63 16.85 -9.53
N ASN A 64 10.31 16.85 -9.34
CA ASN A 64 9.70 16.28 -8.14
C ASN A 64 9.99 14.78 -8.02
N GLN A 65 10.01 14.05 -9.14
CA GLN A 65 10.40 12.64 -9.15
C GLN A 65 11.86 12.43 -8.71
N LYS A 66 12.78 13.31 -9.13
CA LYS A 66 14.19 13.25 -8.68
C LYS A 66 14.31 13.55 -7.19
N LEU A 67 13.70 14.64 -6.73
CA LEU A 67 13.73 15.07 -5.33
C LEU A 67 13.16 14.00 -4.39
N SER A 68 12.05 13.37 -4.78
CA SER A 68 11.38 12.35 -3.98
C SER A 68 11.97 10.93 -4.13
N ARG A 69 12.92 10.72 -5.06
CA ARG A 69 13.48 9.39 -5.34
C ARG A 69 14.11 8.71 -4.13
N PRO A 70 14.88 9.39 -3.25
CA PRO A 70 15.45 8.75 -2.06
C PRO A 70 14.40 8.20 -1.10
N VAL A 71 13.29 8.92 -0.91
CA VAL A 71 12.17 8.46 -0.07
C VAL A 71 11.44 7.31 -0.75
N THR A 72 11.03 7.49 -2.01
CA THR A 72 10.25 6.47 -2.72
C THR A 72 11.05 5.19 -2.96
N GLY A 73 12.36 5.27 -3.20
CA GLY A 73 13.22 4.09 -3.33
C GLY A 73 13.32 3.26 -2.04
N PHE A 74 13.32 3.92 -0.87
CA PHE A 74 13.22 3.21 0.40
C PHE A 74 11.86 2.55 0.60
N LEU A 75 10.76 3.26 0.31
CA LEU A 75 9.41 2.72 0.42
C LEU A 75 9.19 1.52 -0.51
N ASP A 76 9.67 1.61 -1.76
CA ASP A 76 9.64 0.51 -2.74
C ASP A 76 10.41 -0.72 -2.21
N ALA A 77 11.61 -0.51 -1.65
CA ALA A 77 12.41 -1.61 -1.09
C ALA A 77 11.76 -2.26 0.13
N ILE A 78 11.16 -1.48 1.03
CA ILE A 78 10.43 -1.99 2.21
C ILE A 78 9.17 -2.77 1.79
N ALA A 79 8.42 -2.26 0.81
CA ALA A 79 7.28 -2.98 0.24
C ALA A 79 7.70 -4.35 -0.31
N ASP A 80 8.76 -4.38 -1.13
CA ASP A 80 9.28 -5.60 -1.73
C ASP A 80 9.79 -6.62 -0.70
N LEU A 81 10.52 -6.16 0.32
CA LEU A 81 10.98 -7.02 1.41
C LEU A 81 9.82 -7.56 2.24
N SER A 82 8.79 -6.74 2.48
CA SER A 82 7.60 -7.17 3.22
C SER A 82 6.80 -8.24 2.45
N ASP A 83 6.68 -8.10 1.12
CA ASP A 83 6.08 -9.10 0.25
C ASP A 83 6.87 -10.41 0.25
N GLN A 84 8.19 -10.33 0.07
CA GLN A 84 9.07 -11.50 0.10
C GLN A 84 8.96 -12.23 1.45
N TYR A 85 8.88 -11.49 2.56
CA TYR A 85 8.71 -12.09 3.87
C TYR A 85 7.36 -12.80 4.01
N VAL A 86 6.26 -12.21 3.55
CA VAL A 86 4.94 -12.87 3.59
C VAL A 86 4.96 -14.18 2.81
N LEU A 87 5.57 -14.19 1.63
CA LEU A 87 5.62 -15.36 0.74
C LEU A 87 6.57 -16.46 1.23
N GLN A 88 7.74 -16.09 1.79
CA GLN A 88 8.82 -17.04 2.05
C GLN A 88 9.07 -17.31 3.53
N LYS A 89 8.58 -16.43 4.42
CA LYS A 89 8.87 -16.42 5.86
C LYS A 89 10.38 -16.46 6.17
N SER A 90 11.21 -15.91 5.28
CA SER A 90 12.68 -15.95 5.40
C SER A 90 13.18 -15.06 6.56
N PRO A 91 13.95 -15.62 7.53
CA PRO A 91 14.59 -14.83 8.57
C PRO A 91 15.59 -13.81 8.03
N GLN A 92 16.27 -14.10 6.92
CA GLN A 92 17.25 -13.20 6.30
C GLN A 92 16.56 -11.95 5.72
N VAL A 93 15.43 -12.15 5.01
CA VAL A 93 14.58 -11.05 4.52
C VAL A 93 14.06 -10.21 5.68
N LYS A 94 13.55 -10.86 6.73
CA LYS A 94 13.03 -10.18 7.93
C LYS A 94 14.09 -9.34 8.62
N LYS A 95 15.28 -9.91 8.86
CA LYS A 95 16.42 -9.21 9.47
C LYS A 95 16.85 -8.00 8.65
N CYS A 96 16.86 -8.11 7.32
CA CYS A 96 17.16 -6.99 6.44
C CYS A 96 16.11 -5.87 6.55
N ALA A 97 14.82 -6.21 6.44
CA ALA A 97 13.74 -5.24 6.56
C ALA A 97 13.74 -4.53 7.92
N ASP A 98 13.91 -5.29 9.00
CA ASP A 98 13.97 -4.76 10.37
C ASP A 98 15.17 -3.83 10.58
N GLY A 99 16.34 -4.18 10.03
CA GLY A 99 17.53 -3.33 10.07
C GLY A 99 17.32 -1.99 9.33
N LEU A 100 16.63 -2.02 8.19
CA LEU A 100 16.28 -0.81 7.44
C LEU A 100 15.29 0.08 8.20
N PHE A 101 14.22 -0.51 8.76
CA PHE A 101 13.25 0.19 9.61
C PHE A 101 13.94 0.85 10.81
N TYR A 102 14.76 0.09 11.55
CA TYR A 102 15.48 0.60 12.71
C TYR A 102 16.45 1.74 12.33
N ASN A 103 17.16 1.60 11.22
CA ASN A 103 18.11 2.63 10.77
C ASN A 103 17.42 3.94 10.36
N TRP A 104 16.24 3.86 9.75
CA TRP A 104 15.43 5.04 9.43
C TRP A 104 14.81 5.67 10.68
N ALA A 105 14.27 4.84 11.58
CA ALA A 105 13.67 5.28 12.82
C ALA A 105 14.64 6.04 13.72
N LYS A 106 15.83 5.46 13.99
CA LYS A 106 16.85 6.10 14.86
C LYS A 106 17.35 7.44 14.32
N SER A 107 17.20 7.67 13.02
CA SER A 107 17.66 8.90 12.35
C SER A 107 16.60 10.01 12.35
N GLY A 108 15.38 9.73 12.84
CA GLY A 108 14.26 10.66 12.71
C GLY A 108 13.84 10.89 11.26
N ALA A 109 13.98 9.87 10.41
CA ALA A 109 13.67 9.98 8.99
C ALA A 109 12.21 10.42 8.77
N LEU A 110 11.97 11.23 7.74
CA LEU A 110 10.66 11.76 7.35
C LEU A 110 10.00 12.73 8.35
N LEU A 111 10.68 13.14 9.42
CA LEU A 111 10.10 14.05 10.43
C LEU A 111 10.38 15.55 10.14
N ASP A 112 11.43 15.89 9.39
CA ASP A 112 11.65 17.26 8.93
C ASP A 112 10.87 17.54 7.63
N VAL A 113 9.58 17.82 7.81
CA VAL A 113 8.69 18.19 6.72
C VAL A 113 8.56 19.71 6.64
N LYS A 114 9.49 20.32 5.89
CA LYS A 114 9.54 21.75 5.57
C LYS A 114 8.23 22.26 4.97
N MET A 115 8.01 23.57 5.08
CA MET A 115 6.79 24.25 4.64
C MET A 115 6.47 23.99 3.17
N GLY A 116 5.26 23.52 2.91
CA GLY A 116 4.75 23.21 1.58
C GLY A 116 3.87 21.95 1.59
N ALA A 117 2.85 21.90 0.74
CA ALA A 117 1.92 20.77 0.71
C ALA A 117 2.56 19.49 0.16
N GLN A 118 3.47 19.58 -0.81
CA GLN A 118 4.00 18.41 -1.51
C GLN A 118 4.84 17.48 -0.61
N PRO A 119 5.78 17.96 0.23
CA PRO A 119 6.47 17.08 1.20
C PRO A 119 5.51 16.39 2.17
N ARG A 120 4.44 17.07 2.57
CA ARG A 120 3.40 16.52 3.47
C ARG A 120 2.59 15.40 2.81
N PHE A 121 2.26 15.55 1.53
CA PHE A 121 1.61 14.49 0.76
C PHE A 121 2.53 13.27 0.55
N ILE A 122 3.84 13.46 0.45
CA ILE A 122 4.75 12.31 0.43
C ILE A 122 4.80 11.64 1.81
N GLN A 123 4.76 12.41 2.90
CA GLN A 123 4.75 11.87 4.27
C GLN A 123 3.50 11.02 4.53
N GLU A 124 2.31 11.44 4.09
CA GLU A 124 1.08 10.66 4.30
C GLU A 124 1.07 9.34 3.49
N TRP A 125 1.58 9.34 2.25
CA TRP A 125 1.75 8.10 1.48
C TRP A 125 2.81 7.20 2.10
N ALA A 126 3.91 7.77 2.58
CA ALA A 126 4.93 7.03 3.32
C ALA A 126 4.35 6.38 4.58
N ALA A 127 3.50 7.09 5.33
CA ALA A 127 2.83 6.56 6.51
C ALA A 127 2.01 5.30 6.19
N SER A 128 1.25 5.33 5.09
CA SER A 128 0.48 4.17 4.60
C SER A 128 1.39 2.99 4.24
N THR A 129 2.40 3.20 3.40
CA THR A 129 3.33 2.14 3.00
C THR A 129 4.07 1.55 4.21
N LEU A 130 4.56 2.39 5.13
CA LEU A 130 5.30 1.95 6.31
C LEU A 130 4.43 1.15 7.28
N GLY A 131 3.21 1.64 7.55
CA GLY A 131 2.25 0.92 8.40
C GLY A 131 1.93 -0.45 7.83
N ILE A 132 1.52 -0.53 6.56
CA ILE A 132 1.13 -1.79 5.92
C ILE A 132 2.32 -2.76 5.82
N ALA A 133 3.51 -2.27 5.42
CA ALA A 133 4.70 -3.13 5.37
C ALA A 133 5.07 -3.67 6.76
N ARG A 134 4.88 -2.87 7.82
CA ARG A 134 5.14 -3.31 9.18
C ARG A 134 4.10 -4.31 9.68
N MET A 135 2.83 -4.18 9.29
CA MET A 135 1.81 -5.22 9.49
C MET A 135 2.22 -6.54 8.82
N LYS A 136 2.68 -6.49 7.56
CA LYS A 136 3.18 -7.67 6.82
C LYS A 136 4.36 -8.36 7.51
N LEU A 137 5.25 -7.57 8.09
CA LEU A 137 6.47 -8.07 8.73
C LEU A 137 6.25 -8.44 10.23
N GLY A 138 5.23 -7.92 10.90
CA GLY A 138 5.04 -8.07 12.35
C GLY A 138 6.07 -7.30 13.18
N LYS A 139 6.20 -7.60 14.47
CA LYS A 139 7.13 -6.91 15.40
C LYS A 139 8.60 -7.19 15.06
N LEU A 140 9.49 -6.28 15.45
CA LEU A 140 10.93 -6.54 15.40
C LEU A 140 11.31 -7.57 16.48
N GLU A 141 12.31 -8.40 16.21
CA GLU A 141 12.78 -9.42 17.18
C GLU A 141 13.41 -8.79 18.44
N SER A 142 14.10 -7.65 18.29
CA SER A 142 14.66 -6.90 19.41
C SER A 142 13.59 -5.96 20.00
N PRO A 143 13.15 -6.14 21.26
CA PRO A 143 12.13 -5.29 21.88
C PRO A 143 12.54 -3.81 21.96
N GLN A 144 13.84 -3.54 22.13
CA GLN A 144 14.36 -2.18 22.18
C GLN A 144 14.28 -1.49 20.80
N GLN A 145 14.68 -2.19 19.74
CA GLN A 145 14.58 -1.65 18.38
C GLN A 145 13.11 -1.51 17.96
N ASP A 146 12.27 -2.48 18.34
CA ASP A 146 10.83 -2.44 18.12
C ASP A 146 10.20 -1.18 18.74
N ALA A 147 10.53 -0.87 20.00
CA ALA A 147 10.04 0.34 20.68
C ALA A 147 10.47 1.63 19.96
N ILE A 148 11.70 1.68 19.44
CA ILE A 148 12.20 2.83 18.66
C ILE A 148 11.44 2.98 17.35
N VAL A 149 11.21 1.88 16.62
CA VAL A 149 10.45 1.88 15.37
C VAL A 149 9.00 2.29 15.61
N ARG A 150 8.34 1.74 16.64
CA ARG A 150 6.95 2.11 16.97
C ARG A 150 6.81 3.58 17.33
N LYS A 151 7.74 4.11 18.14
CA LYS A 151 7.77 5.54 18.46
C LYS A 151 7.92 6.40 17.21
N TRP A 152 8.85 6.06 16.33
CA TRP A 152 9.06 6.77 15.07
C TRP A 152 7.83 6.75 14.15
N LEU A 153 7.17 5.60 14.00
CA LEU A 153 5.93 5.50 13.23
C LEU A 153 4.83 6.39 13.86
N ARG A 154 4.68 6.37 15.19
CA ARG A 154 3.74 7.26 15.89
C ARG A 154 4.04 8.74 15.61
N GLU A 155 5.30 9.17 15.67
CA GLU A 155 5.70 10.54 15.37
C GLU A 155 5.36 10.94 13.92
N ILE A 156 5.52 10.02 12.95
CA ILE A 156 5.06 10.24 11.57
C ILE A 156 3.55 10.43 11.52
N ALA A 157 2.77 9.54 12.15
CA ALA A 157 1.31 9.61 12.16
C ALA A 157 0.80 10.89 12.83
N GLU A 158 1.43 11.34 13.92
CA GLU A 158 1.13 12.61 14.59
C GLU A 158 1.46 13.81 13.71
N SER A 159 2.59 13.79 12.97
CA SER A 159 2.92 14.82 11.99
C SER A 159 1.90 14.90 10.85
N VAL A 160 1.44 13.76 10.35
CA VAL A 160 0.40 13.67 9.32
C VAL A 160 -0.93 14.20 9.84
N ASP A 161 -1.37 13.78 11.03
CA ASP A 161 -2.60 14.25 11.67
C ASP A 161 -2.57 15.76 11.96
N SER A 162 -1.41 16.28 12.42
CA SER A 162 -1.21 17.71 12.66
C SER A 162 -1.39 18.53 11.37
N PHE A 163 -0.86 18.05 10.24
CA PHE A 163 -1.05 18.69 8.95
C PHE A 163 -2.53 18.73 8.53
N GLN A 164 -3.29 17.66 8.83
CA GLN A 164 -4.74 17.61 8.55
C GLN A 164 -5.57 18.52 9.49
N LYS A 165 -5.07 18.88 10.67
CA LYS A 165 -5.75 19.77 11.62
C LYS A 165 -5.38 21.26 11.44
N GLY A 166 -4.19 21.55 10.93
CA GLY A 166 -3.66 22.92 10.79
C GLY A 166 -3.86 23.54 9.40
N ASP A 167 -2.93 24.42 9.03
CA ASP A 167 -2.99 25.32 7.86
C ASP A 167 -3.02 24.64 6.47
N GLY A 168 -2.82 23.32 6.40
CA GLY A 168 -2.90 22.53 5.15
C GLY A 168 -4.13 21.63 5.02
N GLY A 169 -4.92 21.48 6.10
CA GLY A 169 -5.72 20.27 6.34
C GLY A 169 -7.24 20.38 6.20
N ALA A 170 -7.80 21.57 5.98
CA ALA A 170 -9.25 21.74 5.83
C ALA A 170 -9.79 21.31 4.45
N LYS A 171 -9.00 20.63 3.60
CA LYS A 171 -9.47 20.14 2.30
C LYS A 171 -9.92 18.69 2.43
N ARG A 172 -11.23 18.51 2.59
CA ARG A 172 -11.95 17.23 2.50
C ARG A 172 -11.85 16.65 1.08
N ASN A 173 -10.73 16.00 0.77
CA ASN A 173 -10.43 15.35 -0.50
C ASN A 173 -9.54 14.11 -0.29
N ASN A 174 -9.06 13.49 -1.38
CA ASN A 174 -8.23 12.29 -1.35
C ASN A 174 -7.02 12.34 -0.40
N HIS A 175 -6.39 13.49 -0.16
CA HIS A 175 -5.27 13.60 0.78
C HIS A 175 -5.70 13.28 2.22
N TYR A 176 -6.89 13.74 2.63
CA TYR A 176 -7.45 13.40 3.93
C TYR A 176 -7.68 11.88 4.05
N TYR A 177 -8.10 11.22 2.97
CA TYR A 177 -8.32 9.76 2.97
C TYR A 177 -7.01 8.99 3.05
N TRP A 178 -5.96 9.42 2.33
CA TRP A 178 -4.63 8.83 2.43
C TRP A 178 -3.99 9.04 3.80
N ALA A 179 -4.13 10.23 4.39
CA ALA A 179 -3.71 10.49 5.76
C ALA A 179 -4.43 9.59 6.76
N MET A 180 -5.75 9.44 6.62
CA MET A 180 -6.56 8.53 7.43
C MET A 180 -6.04 7.09 7.36
N LEU A 181 -5.81 6.55 6.15
CA LEU A 181 -5.26 5.21 5.98
C LEU A 181 -3.88 5.09 6.61
N GLY A 182 -2.99 6.06 6.39
CA GLY A 182 -1.64 6.05 6.96
C GLY A 182 -1.62 6.03 8.48
N ILE A 183 -2.44 6.87 9.12
CA ILE A 183 -2.61 6.90 10.58
C ILE A 183 -3.16 5.56 11.08
N GLY A 184 -4.16 4.98 10.40
CA GLY A 184 -4.75 3.70 10.79
C GLY A 184 -3.78 2.53 10.66
N ALA A 185 -3.07 2.44 9.54
CA ALA A 185 -2.09 1.37 9.30
C ALA A 185 -0.92 1.43 10.29
N ILE A 186 -0.45 2.63 10.64
CA ILE A 186 0.53 2.81 11.71
C ILE A 186 -0.07 2.42 13.07
N GLY A 187 -1.32 2.80 13.35
CA GLY A 187 -2.01 2.44 14.58
C GLY A 187 -2.03 0.93 14.81
N LEU A 188 -2.39 0.14 13.80
CA LEU A 188 -2.33 -1.32 13.88
C LEU A 188 -0.89 -1.85 13.99
N ALA A 189 0.02 -1.37 13.16
CA ALA A 189 1.41 -1.83 13.14
C ALA A 189 2.19 -1.54 14.44
N ALA A 190 1.84 -0.46 15.13
CA ALA A 190 2.50 -0.01 16.35
C ALA A 190 1.78 -0.45 17.64
N ASP A 191 0.71 -1.25 17.56
CA ASP A 191 -0.18 -1.58 18.68
C ASP A 191 -0.69 -0.31 19.41
N ASP A 192 -1.09 0.70 18.64
CA ASP A 192 -1.49 2.02 19.15
C ASP A 192 -3.00 2.24 18.96
N PRO A 193 -3.81 1.92 19.98
CA PRO A 193 -5.27 2.00 19.89
C PRO A 193 -5.77 3.44 19.71
N ASP A 194 -5.01 4.45 20.13
CA ASP A 194 -5.41 5.85 19.98
C ASP A 194 -5.34 6.31 18.52
N LEU A 195 -4.26 5.94 17.82
CA LEU A 195 -4.12 6.19 16.39
C LEU A 195 -5.17 5.41 15.59
N TRP A 196 -5.39 4.14 15.95
CA TRP A 196 -6.41 3.32 15.30
C TRP A 196 -7.81 3.93 15.45
N ALA A 197 -8.23 4.23 16.69
CA ALA A 197 -9.52 4.87 16.96
C ALA A 197 -9.65 6.25 16.29
N ARG A 198 -8.55 7.01 16.19
CA ARG A 198 -8.53 8.28 15.45
C ARG A 198 -8.79 8.06 13.96
N SER A 199 -8.13 7.08 13.34
CA SER A 199 -8.33 6.76 11.92
C SER A 199 -9.77 6.34 11.63
N GLN A 200 -10.40 5.55 12.50
CA GLN A 200 -11.80 5.17 12.37
C GLN A 200 -12.75 6.38 12.41
N ARG A 201 -12.51 7.33 13.34
CA ARG A 201 -13.26 8.60 13.34
C ARG A 201 -13.05 9.37 12.04
N MET A 202 -11.81 9.43 11.55
CA MET A 202 -11.50 10.10 10.29
C MET A 202 -12.23 9.43 9.11
N TYR A 203 -12.26 8.10 9.07
CA TYR A 203 -12.95 7.30 8.07
C TYR A 203 -14.46 7.58 8.04
N GLN A 204 -15.09 7.62 9.22
CA GLN A 204 -16.51 8.00 9.33
C GLN A 204 -16.80 9.41 8.80
N VAL A 205 -15.84 10.35 8.93
CA VAL A 205 -15.98 11.64 8.26
C VAL A 205 -15.81 11.49 6.75
N ALA A 206 -14.84 10.70 6.28
CA ALA A 206 -14.55 10.49 4.85
C ALA A 206 -15.74 9.90 4.09
N LEU A 207 -16.44 8.94 4.69
CA LEU A 207 -17.67 8.39 4.11
C LEU A 207 -18.76 9.44 3.90
N ARG A 208 -18.83 10.49 4.72
CA ARG A 208 -19.78 11.61 4.55
C ARG A 208 -19.46 12.50 3.35
N ASP A 209 -18.25 12.45 2.80
CA ASP A 209 -17.89 13.20 1.61
C ASP A 209 -18.42 12.53 0.32
N ILE A 210 -18.80 11.24 0.40
CA ILE A 210 -19.39 10.50 -0.72
C ILE A 210 -20.87 10.85 -0.84
N GLN A 211 -21.26 11.44 -1.97
CA GLN A 211 -22.64 11.79 -2.24
C GLN A 211 -23.51 10.55 -2.50
N ALA A 212 -24.82 10.73 -2.48
CA ALA A 212 -25.78 9.66 -2.79
C ALA A 212 -25.56 9.00 -4.17
N SER A 213 -24.93 9.71 -5.11
CA SER A 213 -24.52 9.24 -6.45
C SER A 213 -23.19 8.47 -6.47
N GLY A 214 -22.49 8.33 -5.33
CA GLY A 214 -21.13 7.78 -5.26
C GLY A 214 -20.03 8.78 -5.62
N MET A 215 -20.38 10.00 -6.02
CA MET A 215 -19.41 11.03 -6.42
C MET A 215 -18.80 11.74 -5.22
N LEU A 216 -17.55 12.17 -5.38
CA LEU A 216 -16.79 12.97 -4.43
C LEU A 216 -16.73 14.42 -4.95
N PRO A 217 -17.40 15.40 -4.29
CA PRO A 217 -17.45 16.78 -4.78
C PRO A 217 -16.07 17.42 -4.97
N ALA A 218 -15.10 17.06 -4.13
CA ALA A 218 -13.74 17.56 -4.27
C ALA A 218 -13.03 17.02 -5.51
N GLU A 219 -13.28 15.76 -5.86
CA GLU A 219 -12.64 15.11 -7.00
C GLU A 219 -13.32 15.48 -8.33
N LEU A 220 -14.61 15.83 -8.32
CA LEU A 220 -15.29 16.39 -9.48
C LEU A 220 -14.66 17.71 -9.97
N ARG A 221 -13.99 18.47 -9.09
CA ARG A 221 -13.34 19.74 -9.44
C ARG A 221 -12.01 19.56 -10.19
N ARG A 222 -11.59 18.33 -10.47
CA ARG A 222 -10.26 18.02 -11.06
C ARG A 222 -10.25 18.02 -12.58
N GLY A 223 -11.20 18.71 -13.21
CA GLY A 223 -11.28 18.87 -14.66
C GLY A 223 -11.37 17.51 -15.37
N ASN A 224 -10.50 17.28 -16.36
CA ASN A 224 -10.44 16.02 -17.10
C ASN A 224 -9.81 14.85 -16.31
N ARG A 225 -9.38 15.08 -15.06
CA ARG A 225 -8.83 14.05 -14.17
C ARG A 225 -9.81 13.61 -13.08
N ALA A 226 -11.04 14.13 -13.05
CA ALA A 226 -12.00 13.81 -12.00
C ALA A 226 -12.22 12.30 -11.85
N ALA A 227 -12.37 11.55 -12.94
CA ALA A 227 -12.53 10.08 -12.88
C ALA A 227 -11.31 9.38 -12.24
N LEU A 228 -10.10 9.79 -12.62
CA LEU A 228 -8.85 9.26 -12.04
C LEU A 228 -8.75 9.59 -10.55
N TYR A 229 -9.17 10.78 -10.14
CA TYR A 229 -9.16 11.18 -8.74
C TYR A 229 -10.21 10.45 -7.89
N HIS A 230 -11.36 10.05 -8.44
CA HIS A 230 -12.28 9.13 -7.75
C HIS A 230 -11.62 7.76 -7.51
N ALA A 231 -10.96 7.19 -8.53
CA ALA A 231 -10.24 5.93 -8.40
C ALA A 231 -9.08 6.03 -7.40
N PHE A 232 -8.37 7.16 -7.35
CA PHE A 232 -7.30 7.41 -6.39
C PHE A 232 -7.80 7.63 -4.96
N ALA A 233 -8.96 8.27 -4.79
CA ALA A 233 -9.60 8.50 -3.50
C ALA A 233 -10.21 7.22 -2.91
N ALA A 234 -10.70 6.31 -3.76
CA ALA A 234 -11.34 5.08 -3.33
C ALA A 234 -10.37 4.07 -2.68
N GLN A 235 -9.10 4.02 -3.11
CA GLN A 235 -8.12 3.05 -2.58
C GLN A 235 -7.94 3.12 -1.07
N PRO A 236 -7.66 4.29 -0.46
CA PRO A 236 -7.46 4.36 0.98
C PRO A 236 -8.74 4.10 1.78
N LEU A 237 -9.92 4.39 1.22
CA LEU A 237 -11.20 4.08 1.85
C LEU A 237 -11.47 2.58 1.84
N ALA A 238 -11.31 1.94 0.68
CA ALA A 238 -11.48 0.50 0.50
C ALA A 238 -10.54 -0.31 1.40
N LEU A 239 -9.26 0.06 1.45
CA LEU A 239 -8.33 -0.66 2.33
C LEU A 239 -8.64 -0.42 3.81
N HIS A 240 -9.06 0.78 4.20
CA HIS A 240 -9.38 1.04 5.61
C HIS A 240 -10.62 0.26 6.06
N GLU A 241 -11.66 0.15 5.22
CA GLU A 241 -12.82 -0.72 5.47
C GLU A 241 -12.38 -2.17 5.72
N ILE A 242 -11.59 -2.76 4.81
CA ILE A 242 -11.02 -4.10 4.97
C ILE A 242 -10.26 -4.22 6.30
N MET A 243 -9.50 -3.19 6.69
CA MET A 243 -8.79 -3.19 7.97
C MET A 243 -9.74 -3.12 9.17
N ILE A 244 -10.89 -2.45 9.09
CA ILE A 244 -11.87 -2.48 10.18
C ILE A 244 -12.48 -3.87 10.29
N GLU A 245 -12.96 -4.45 9.20
CA GLU A 245 -13.57 -5.78 9.16
C GLU A 245 -12.63 -6.87 9.67
N HIS A 246 -11.36 -6.80 9.27
CA HIS A 246 -10.41 -7.87 9.54
C HIS A 246 -9.53 -7.61 10.75
N CYS A 247 -9.19 -6.36 11.08
CA CYS A 247 -8.21 -6.04 12.14
C CYS A 247 -8.85 -5.49 13.41
N ALA A 248 -10.14 -5.14 13.41
CA ALA A 248 -10.85 -4.63 14.59
C ALA A 248 -11.95 -5.61 15.03
N ALA A 249 -12.12 -5.77 16.35
CA ALA A 249 -13.14 -6.63 16.94
C ALA A 249 -14.52 -5.95 17.10
N SER A 250 -14.85 -4.96 16.26
CA SER A 250 -15.99 -4.08 16.54
C SER A 250 -16.88 -3.79 15.33
N GLY A 251 -18.15 -4.18 15.47
CA GLY A 251 -19.35 -3.53 14.93
C GLY A 251 -19.60 -3.67 13.44
N ASP A 252 -20.87 -3.59 13.05
CA ASP A 252 -21.32 -3.56 11.66
C ASP A 252 -20.71 -2.34 10.95
N THR A 253 -19.81 -2.59 9.99
CA THR A 253 -19.08 -1.54 9.25
C THR A 253 -19.73 -1.19 7.93
N GLU A 254 -20.71 -1.99 7.48
CA GLU A 254 -21.30 -1.88 6.15
C GLU A 254 -21.95 -0.51 5.93
N ASP A 255 -21.19 0.37 5.30
CA ASP A 255 -21.68 1.66 4.84
C ASP A 255 -21.87 1.65 3.32
N PRO A 256 -23.12 1.75 2.83
CA PRO A 256 -23.40 1.64 1.39
C PRO A 256 -22.80 2.78 0.57
N ARG A 257 -22.24 3.83 1.19
CA ARG A 257 -21.61 4.95 0.48
C ARG A 257 -20.31 4.52 -0.21
N LEU A 258 -19.48 3.70 0.42
CA LEU A 258 -18.25 3.23 -0.20
C LEU A 258 -18.55 2.43 -1.48
N GLU A 259 -19.49 1.50 -1.40
CA GLU A 259 -19.92 0.68 -2.56
C GLU A 259 -20.43 1.52 -3.73
N LYS A 260 -21.10 2.65 -3.47
CA LYS A 260 -21.50 3.59 -4.52
C LYS A 260 -20.29 4.23 -5.20
N LEU A 261 -19.26 4.62 -4.44
CA LEU A 261 -18.01 5.12 -5.01
C LEU A 261 -17.29 4.03 -5.81
N LEU A 262 -17.23 2.79 -5.30
CA LEU A 262 -16.65 1.66 -6.03
C LEU A 262 -17.40 1.37 -7.34
N THR A 263 -18.73 1.49 -7.33
CA THR A 263 -19.57 1.37 -8.53
C THR A 263 -19.23 2.45 -9.57
N VAL A 264 -19.00 3.69 -9.14
CA VAL A 264 -18.52 4.76 -10.04
C VAL A 264 -17.17 4.38 -10.63
N VAL A 265 -16.20 3.98 -9.81
CA VAL A 265 -14.84 3.63 -10.26
C VAL A 265 -14.87 2.47 -11.27
N ARG A 266 -15.61 1.39 -10.97
CA ARG A 266 -15.78 0.25 -11.89
C ARG A 266 -16.46 0.68 -13.19
N GLY A 267 -17.43 1.59 -13.11
CA GLY A 267 -18.08 2.18 -14.27
C GLY A 267 -17.09 2.93 -15.17
N GLU A 268 -16.19 3.72 -14.60
CA GLU A 268 -15.16 4.45 -15.36
C GLU A 268 -14.14 3.53 -16.01
N ILE A 269 -13.72 2.45 -15.33
CA ILE A 269 -12.83 1.42 -15.88
C ILE A 269 -13.49 0.74 -17.09
N SER A 270 -14.78 0.36 -16.97
CA SER A 270 -15.54 -0.31 -18.03
C SER A 270 -16.05 0.64 -19.13
N GLY A 271 -15.71 1.93 -19.07
CA GLY A 271 -16.06 2.89 -20.12
C GLY A 271 -17.49 3.43 -20.07
N LYS A 272 -18.19 3.35 -18.93
CA LYS A 272 -19.52 3.95 -18.75
C LYS A 272 -19.50 5.49 -18.76
N ARG A 273 -18.35 6.11 -18.46
CA ARG A 273 -18.13 7.57 -18.58
C ARG A 273 -19.17 8.41 -17.83
N GLN A 274 -19.56 7.98 -16.63
CA GLN A 274 -20.53 8.70 -15.80
C GLN A 274 -19.97 10.06 -15.35
N VAL A 275 -18.66 10.12 -15.08
CA VAL A 275 -18.01 11.39 -14.69
C VAL A 275 -17.98 12.38 -15.85
N ASP A 276 -17.82 11.92 -17.10
CA ASP A 276 -17.96 12.78 -18.30
C ASP A 276 -19.35 13.44 -18.34
N GLN A 277 -20.41 12.65 -18.11
CA GLN A 277 -21.79 13.13 -18.13
C GLN A 277 -22.07 14.18 -17.05
N ILE A 278 -21.55 13.97 -15.84
CA ILE A 278 -21.75 14.89 -14.70
C ILE A 278 -20.94 16.18 -14.87
N THR A 279 -19.70 16.07 -15.33
CA THR A 279 -18.79 17.23 -15.43
C THR A 279 -18.95 18.01 -16.72
N GLY A 280 -19.51 17.41 -17.77
CA GLY A 280 -19.48 17.94 -19.13
C GLY A 280 -18.06 17.96 -19.73
N ILE A 281 -17.08 17.31 -19.10
CA ILE A 281 -15.68 17.31 -19.50
C ILE A 281 -15.25 15.88 -19.81
N LYS A 282 -14.67 15.66 -21.00
CA LYS A 282 -14.11 14.36 -21.36
C LYS A 282 -13.00 13.95 -20.40
N GLN A 283 -13.15 12.82 -19.74
CA GLN A 283 -12.19 12.35 -18.75
C GLN A 283 -11.02 11.56 -19.38
N ILE A 284 -9.85 11.66 -18.75
CA ILE A 284 -8.74 10.74 -19.02
C ILE A 284 -9.16 9.33 -18.62
N HIS A 285 -8.73 8.33 -19.39
CA HIS A 285 -9.06 6.93 -19.14
C HIS A 285 -8.56 6.47 -17.77
N VAL A 286 -9.44 5.82 -17.01
CA VAL A 286 -9.10 5.11 -15.78
C VAL A 286 -8.73 3.67 -16.15
N GLY A 287 -7.43 3.35 -16.05
CA GLY A 287 -6.95 1.99 -16.29
C GLY A 287 -7.28 1.03 -15.14
N THR A 288 -6.86 -0.22 -15.29
CA THR A 288 -7.01 -1.28 -14.28
C THR A 288 -6.54 -0.82 -12.90
N GLN A 289 -7.34 -1.13 -11.88
CA GLN A 289 -7.10 -0.78 -10.50
C GLN A 289 -6.85 -2.05 -9.68
N HIS A 290 -5.59 -2.43 -9.48
CA HIS A 290 -5.25 -3.71 -8.82
C HIS A 290 -5.76 -3.81 -7.37
N TRP A 291 -5.91 -2.68 -6.68
CA TRP A 291 -6.51 -2.66 -5.34
C TRP A 291 -7.99 -3.07 -5.33
N LEU A 292 -8.71 -3.00 -6.46
CA LEU A 292 -10.06 -3.58 -6.55
C LEU A 292 -10.02 -5.10 -6.56
N ASN A 293 -8.95 -5.72 -7.07
CA ASN A 293 -8.79 -7.17 -6.98
C ASN A 293 -8.61 -7.60 -5.52
N LEU A 294 -7.93 -6.79 -4.70
CA LEU A 294 -7.86 -7.01 -3.26
C LEU A 294 -9.25 -6.96 -2.62
N TRP A 295 -10.02 -5.91 -2.91
CA TRP A 295 -11.41 -5.80 -2.45
C TRP A 295 -12.24 -7.03 -2.83
N ASP A 296 -12.26 -7.38 -4.12
CA ASP A 296 -13.02 -8.52 -4.65
C ASP A 296 -12.58 -9.85 -4.03
N ALA A 297 -11.28 -10.04 -3.80
CA ALA A 297 -10.72 -11.24 -3.20
C ALA A 297 -11.13 -11.42 -1.73
N ILE A 298 -11.17 -10.31 -0.96
CA ILE A 298 -11.62 -10.32 0.43
C ILE A 298 -13.12 -10.61 0.51
N GLU A 299 -13.94 -9.91 -0.27
CA GLU A 299 -15.40 -10.10 -0.35
C GLU A 299 -15.78 -11.54 -0.71
N GLN A 300 -15.02 -12.17 -1.61
CA GLN A 300 -15.24 -13.55 -2.04
C GLN A 300 -14.69 -14.59 -1.07
N GLY A 301 -14.01 -14.19 0.00
CA GLY A 301 -13.31 -15.09 0.90
C GLY A 301 -12.19 -15.90 0.19
N ASN A 302 -11.61 -15.34 -0.87
CA ASN A 302 -10.50 -15.95 -1.62
C ASN A 302 -9.32 -14.98 -1.80
N PRO A 303 -8.55 -14.68 -0.73
CA PRO A 303 -7.44 -13.73 -0.76
C PRO A 303 -6.38 -13.98 -1.85
N SER A 304 -6.21 -15.24 -2.28
CA SER A 304 -5.26 -15.61 -3.33
C SER A 304 -5.61 -15.02 -4.71
N SER A 305 -6.88 -14.67 -4.96
CA SER A 305 -7.32 -14.09 -6.24
C SER A 305 -6.95 -12.61 -6.40
N ALA A 306 -6.49 -11.94 -5.34
CA ALA A 306 -6.10 -10.53 -5.36
C ALA A 306 -4.94 -10.26 -6.36
N GLY A 307 -4.10 -11.27 -6.59
CA GLY A 307 -3.04 -11.28 -7.60
C GLY A 307 -1.76 -10.56 -7.19
N GLU A 308 -0.72 -10.73 -8.01
CA GLU A 308 0.65 -10.31 -7.70
C GLU A 308 0.96 -8.85 -8.07
N MET A 309 -0.02 -8.12 -8.62
CA MET A 309 0.21 -6.74 -9.05
C MET A 309 0.36 -5.82 -7.84
N LYS A 310 1.22 -4.81 -7.97
CA LYS A 310 1.59 -3.92 -6.87
C LYS A 310 0.82 -2.61 -6.88
N SER A 311 0.49 -2.11 -5.69
CA SER A 311 0.16 -0.71 -5.47
C SER A 311 1.21 -0.08 -4.55
N ARG A 312 1.84 1.00 -5.02
CA ARG A 312 2.98 1.62 -4.33
C ARG A 312 2.61 2.08 -2.91
N ASN A 313 1.49 2.77 -2.79
CA ASN A 313 1.06 3.34 -1.51
C ASN A 313 0.36 2.31 -0.62
N LEU A 314 0.07 1.10 -1.12
CA LEU A 314 -0.48 -0.02 -0.34
C LEU A 314 0.59 -1.10 -0.05
N ALA A 315 1.85 -0.70 -0.03
CA ALA A 315 3.00 -1.53 0.31
C ALA A 315 3.16 -2.81 -0.51
N GLY A 316 3.00 -2.74 -1.83
CA GLY A 316 3.43 -3.83 -2.73
C GLY A 316 2.27 -4.68 -3.24
N ARG A 317 2.45 -6.00 -3.27
CA ARG A 317 1.53 -6.96 -3.89
C ARG A 317 0.18 -7.04 -3.15
N MET A 318 -0.89 -7.27 -3.92
CA MET A 318 -2.25 -7.39 -3.38
C MET A 318 -2.51 -8.75 -2.72
N ASP A 319 -1.97 -9.84 -3.27
CA ASP A 319 -2.11 -11.19 -2.68
C ASP A 319 -1.45 -11.33 -1.30
N THR A 320 -0.26 -10.75 -1.11
CA THR A 320 0.41 -10.72 0.20
C THR A 320 -0.34 -9.85 1.20
N LEU A 321 -0.93 -8.73 0.74
CA LEU A 321 -1.76 -7.87 1.58
C LEU A 321 -3.05 -8.58 2.00
N ALA A 322 -3.73 -9.24 1.05
CA ALA A 322 -4.93 -10.02 1.31
C ALA A 322 -4.66 -11.14 2.33
N SER A 323 -3.54 -11.86 2.16
CA SER A 323 -3.11 -12.89 3.11
C SER A 323 -2.90 -12.36 4.53
N VAL A 324 -2.36 -11.14 4.67
CA VAL A 324 -2.14 -10.52 5.99
C VAL A 324 -3.45 -10.08 6.63
N MET A 325 -4.37 -9.50 5.85
CA MET A 325 -5.72 -9.17 6.35
C MET A 325 -6.45 -10.42 6.82
N GLU A 326 -6.36 -11.52 6.08
CA GLU A 326 -7.02 -12.77 6.47
C GLU A 326 -6.40 -13.44 7.69
N ASN A 327 -5.07 -13.43 7.85
CA ASN A 327 -4.40 -14.32 8.80
C ASN A 327 -3.80 -13.61 10.02
N SER A 328 -3.37 -12.37 9.88
CA SER A 328 -2.64 -11.64 10.93
C SER A 328 -3.48 -10.57 11.62
N CYS A 329 -4.60 -10.19 11.00
CA CYS A 329 -5.50 -9.20 11.55
C CYS A 329 -6.69 -9.77 12.32
N ARG A 330 -7.09 -11.04 12.08
CA ARG A 330 -8.38 -11.59 12.57
C ARG A 330 -8.75 -11.15 13.99
N PRO A 331 -9.97 -10.64 14.21
CA PRO A 331 -10.46 -10.44 15.55
C PRO A 331 -10.51 -11.81 16.23
N ILE A 332 -10.07 -11.88 17.48
CA ILE A 332 -10.30 -13.08 18.30
C ILE A 332 -11.82 -13.21 18.44
N ARG A 333 -12.40 -14.21 17.76
CA ARG A 333 -13.84 -14.52 17.82
C ARG A 333 -14.26 -14.95 19.21
#